data_AF-A0A4P6X1I7-F1
#
_entry.id   AF-A0A4P6X1I7-F1
#
_cell.length_a   1.000
_cell.length_b   1.000
_cell.length_c   1.000
_cell.angle_alpha   90.00
_cell.angle_beta   90.00
_cell.angle_gamma   90.00
#
_symmetry.space_group_name_H-M   'P 1'
#
loop_
_entity.id
_entity.type
_entity.pdbx_description
1 polymer ?
#
loop_
_entity_poly.entity_id
_entity_poly.type
_entity_poly.pdbx_seq_one_letter_code
_entity_poly.pdbx_strand_id
1 'polypeptide(L)' 'MTDAVKVRLTGYQALIQEATGVTDREHIERIEDTMRHVIFHSTLSWQTREQLMQGAREALQIITLV' A
#
# COMPACT_ATOMS: atom_id res chain seq x y z
N MET A 1 24.20 -8.84 17.55
CA MET A 1 24.02 -8.59 16.10
C MET A 1 22.54 -8.74 15.82
N THR A 2 21.91 -7.65 15.43
CA THR A 2 20.46 -7.46 15.29
C THR A 2 19.90 -8.39 14.23
N ASP A 3 19.08 -9.34 14.65
CA ASP A 3 18.23 -10.12 13.76
C ASP A 3 17.20 -9.14 13.18
N ALA A 4 17.44 -8.69 11.96
CA ALA A 4 16.50 -7.81 11.26
C ALA A 4 15.21 -8.63 11.08
N VAL A 5 14.23 -8.37 11.95
CA VAL A 5 12.90 -8.99 11.87
C VAL A 5 12.41 -8.83 10.44
N LYS A 6 12.42 -9.92 9.66
CA LYS A 6 11.78 -9.97 8.35
C LYS A 6 10.30 -9.75 8.60
N VAL A 7 9.88 -8.49 8.55
CA VAL A 7 8.47 -8.12 8.63
C VAL A 7 7.79 -8.85 7.48
N ARG A 8 6.93 -9.81 7.84
CA ARG A 8 6.02 -10.38 6.84
C ARG A 8 4.99 -9.32 6.54
N LEU A 9 4.95 -8.87 5.29
CA LEU A 9 3.86 -8.04 4.80
C LEU A 9 2.58 -8.88 4.88
N THR A 10 1.55 -8.37 5.54
CA THR A 10 0.27 -9.07 5.70
C THR A 10 -0.86 -8.26 5.07
N GLY A 11 -1.91 -8.95 4.64
CA GLY A 11 -3.11 -8.32 4.08
C GLY A 11 -2.83 -7.46 2.85
N TYR A 12 -3.27 -6.20 2.90
CA TYR A 12 -3.19 -5.26 1.78
C TYR A 12 -1.76 -4.87 1.42
N GLN A 13 -0.80 -4.92 2.35
CA GLN A 13 0.58 -4.51 2.11
C GLN A 13 1.28 -5.36 1.05
N ALA A 14 1.00 -6.67 1.03
CA ALA A 14 1.53 -7.57 0.00
C ALA A 14 0.94 -7.23 -1.39
N LEU A 15 -0.35 -6.92 -1.45
CA LEU A 15 -1.03 -6.49 -2.68
C LEU A 15 -0.49 -5.15 -3.17
N ILE A 16 -0.24 -4.21 -2.25
CA ILE A 16 0.32 -2.89 -2.57
C ILE A 16 1.73 -3.05 -3.15
N GLN A 17 2.59 -3.84 -2.51
CA GLN A 17 3.92 -4.14 -3.05
C GLN A 17 3.81 -4.76 -4.46
N GLU A 18 2.92 -5.72 -4.67
CA GLU A 18 2.72 -6.35 -5.99
C GLU A 18 2.28 -5.33 -7.05
N ALA A 19 1.37 -4.42 -6.70
CA ALA A 19 0.80 -3.45 -7.62
C ALA A 19 1.76 -2.30 -7.97
N THR A 20 2.68 -1.96 -7.06
CA THR A 20 3.53 -0.76 -7.14
C THR A 20 5.01 -1.04 -7.32
N GLY A 21 5.47 -2.25 -6.99
CA GLY A 21 6.89 -2.62 -6.94
C GLY A 21 7.66 -2.04 -5.76
N VAL A 22 7.03 -1.25 -4.89
CA VAL A 22 7.67 -0.64 -3.72
C VAL A 22 7.96 -1.71 -2.68
N THR A 23 9.20 -1.77 -2.20
CA THR A 23 9.66 -2.76 -1.20
C THR A 23 9.89 -2.17 0.18
N ASP A 24 10.01 -0.84 0.27
CA ASP A 24 10.18 -0.14 1.53
C ASP A 24 8.88 -0.14 2.35
N ARG A 25 8.97 -0.55 3.61
CA ARG A 25 7.79 -0.74 4.46
C ARG A 25 7.09 0.57 4.81
N GLU A 26 7.85 1.59 5.19
CA GLU A 26 7.27 2.89 5.54
C GLU A 26 6.54 3.48 4.32
N HIS A 27 7.13 3.33 3.15
CA HIS A 27 6.52 3.76 1.90
C HIS A 27 5.24 2.98 1.58
N ILE A 28 5.22 1.65 1.75
CA ILE A 28 4.00 0.82 1.61
C ILE A 28 2.91 1.28 2.60
N GLU A 29 3.27 1.57 3.85
CA GLU A 29 2.31 2.05 4.87
C GLU A 29 1.72 3.42 4.48
N ARG A 30 2.51 4.32 3.90
CA ARG A 30 2.03 5.62 3.39
C ARG A 30 1.12 5.48 2.17
N ILE A 31 1.43 4.54 1.26
CA ILE A 31 0.55 4.18 0.14
C ILE A 31 -0.78 3.65 0.68
N GLU A 32 -0.74 2.72 1.63
CA GLU A 32 -1.95 2.16 2.24
C GLU A 32 -2.81 3.23 2.93
N ASP A 33 -2.18 4.13 3.68
CA ASP A 33 -2.89 5.24 4.34
C ASP A 33 -3.56 6.17 3.33
N THR A 34 -2.85 6.49 2.24
CA THR A 34 -3.40 7.29 1.13
C THR A 34 -4.58 6.59 0.46
N MET A 35 -4.49 5.27 0.24
CA MET A 35 -5.62 4.49 -0.27
C MET A 35 -6.84 4.59 0.65
N ARG A 36 -6.64 4.49 1.97
CA ARG A 36 -7.72 4.55 2.97
C ARG A 36 -8.36 5.92 3.06
N HIS A 37 -7.56 6.98 3.09
CA HIS A 37 -8.02 8.32 3.47
C HIS A 37 -8.21 9.29 2.30
N VAL A 38 -7.59 9.03 1.14
CA VAL A 38 -7.64 9.95 -0.01
C VAL A 38 -8.38 9.32 -1.19
N ILE A 39 -8.15 8.05 -1.49
CA ILE A 39 -8.73 7.41 -2.69
C ILE A 39 -10.10 6.82 -2.38
N PHE A 40 -10.19 5.93 -1.39
CA PHE A 40 -11.40 5.14 -1.18
C PHE A 40 -12.27 5.61 0.00
N HIS A 41 -11.71 6.40 0.93
CA HIS A 41 -12.37 6.76 2.19
C HIS A 41 -12.97 5.51 2.89
N SER A 42 -12.18 4.44 2.97
CA SER A 42 -12.64 3.09 3.28
C SER A 42 -11.61 2.31 4.10
N THR A 43 -12.07 1.29 4.83
CA THR A 43 -11.20 0.29 5.48
C THR A 43 -10.59 -0.71 4.50
N LEU A 44 -10.78 -0.52 3.19
CA LEU A 44 -10.31 -1.36 2.07
C LEU A 44 -11.03 -2.73 1.95
N SER A 45 -12.01 -2.99 2.82
CA SER A 45 -12.73 -4.29 2.89
C SER A 45 -13.83 -4.45 1.84
N TRP A 46 -14.18 -3.37 1.15
CA TRP A 46 -15.32 -3.32 0.21
C TRP A 46 -14.88 -3.31 -1.26
N GLN A 47 -13.58 -3.14 -1.50
CA GLN A 47 -13.00 -3.03 -2.84
C GLN A 47 -12.63 -4.42 -3.38
N THR A 48 -12.78 -4.59 -4.68
CA THR A 48 -12.23 -5.77 -5.36
C THR A 48 -10.70 -5.71 -5.39
N ARG A 49 -10.05 -6.85 -5.63
CA ARG A 49 -8.59 -6.90 -5.78
C ARG A 49 -8.08 -5.93 -6.87
N GLU A 50 -8.77 -5.86 -8.01
CA GLU A 50 -8.41 -4.98 -9.11
C GLU A 50 -8.51 -3.51 -8.71
N GLN A 51 -9.59 -3.13 -8.02
CA GLN A 51 -9.74 -1.78 -7.47
C GLN A 51 -8.62 -1.45 -6.49
N LEU A 52 -8.27 -2.37 -5.59
CA LEU A 52 -7.17 -2.17 -4.65
C LEU A 52 -5.82 -1.99 -5.35
N MET A 53 -5.52 -2.80 -6.37
CA MET A 53 -4.27 -2.66 -7.13
C MET A 53 -4.21 -1.32 -7.88
N GLN A 54 -5.34 -0.88 -8.42
CA GLN A 54 -5.43 0.40 -9.10
C GLN A 54 -5.25 1.56 -8.11
N GLY A 55 -5.96 1.53 -6.98
CA GLY A 55 -5.80 2.53 -5.93
C GLY A 55 -4.38 2.57 -5.35
N ALA A 56 -3.68 1.44 -5.26
CA ALA A 56 -2.28 1.42 -4.83
C ALA A 56 -1.36 2.19 -5.79
N ARG A 57 -1.55 2.05 -7.11
CA ARG A 57 -0.80 2.79 -8.12
C ARG A 57 -1.11 4.28 -8.11
N GLU A 58 -2.39 4.63 -7.97
CA GLU A 58 -2.82 6.02 -7.84
C GLU A 58 -2.27 6.68 -6.58
N ALA A 59 -2.29 5.97 -5.45
CA ALA A 59 -1.72 6.46 -4.19
C ALA A 59 -0.21 6.72 -4.32
N LEU A 60 0.53 5.81 -4.96
CA LEU A 60 1.96 6.03 -5.23
C LEU A 60 2.20 7.29 -6.08
N GLN A 61 1.38 7.53 -7.10
CA GLN A 61 1.48 8.74 -7.92
C GLN A 61 1.24 10.00 -7.08
N ILE A 62 0.22 10.00 -6.21
CA ILE A 62 -0.09 11.14 -5.34
C ILE A 62 1.09 11.47 -4.42
N ILE A 63 1.67 10.48 -3.75
CA ILE A 63 2.74 10.72 -2.76
C ILE A 63 4.10 11.00 -3.39
N THR A 64 4.32 10.65 -4.66
CA THR A 64 5.57 10.93 -5.38
C THR A 64 5.59 12.33 -6.01
N LEU A 65 4.41 12.91 -6.25
CA LEU A 65 4.27 14.24 -6.85
C LEU A 65 4.43 15.40 -5.83
N VAL A 66 4.59 15.08 -4.54
CA VAL A 66 4.81 16.03 -3.43
C VAL A 66 6.26 15.94 -2.98
#